data_AF-A0A959YXU8-F1
#
_entry.id   AF-A0A959YXU8-F1
#
_cell.length_a   1.000
_cell.length_b   1.000
_cell.length_c   1.000
_cell.angle_alpha   90.00
_cell.angle_beta   90.00
_cell.angle_gamma   90.00
#
_symmetry.space_group_name_H-M   'P 1'
#
loop_
_entity.id
_entity.type
_entity.pdbx_description
1 polymer ?
#
loop_
_entity_poly.entity_id
_entity_poly.type
_entity_poly.pdbx_seq_one_letter_code
_entity_poly.pdbx_strand_id
1 'polypeptide(L)'
;IERAPALLPQFFGEVRFDAARVTRGLKQMLWGFFKKLVIADRVAPIVDQVYNHPADHDGITVIFATALFALQIYCDFSGYSDIAIGAARVLGFDLMENFRTPYRSASIREFWSRWHISLSTWFRDYLYIPLGGNRVLKWRWYFNLFVVFLISGLWHGANWTFVLWGALHGAYLVLALVFAPFWRQAERKLGVHRIPRTWRFLNVLVTGLLVLFSWMLFRANDIGDIGVMLARILDLRPDPSGLHALFIELRSDVMIVTCGLALFFFLADPWADRFAKGEARSPGRWAEYGWYGLLLAATLLFGQYGRTEFIYFQF
;
A
#
# COMPACT_ATOMS: atom_id res chain seq x y z
N ILE A 1 12.90 -4.92 -6.69
CA ILE A 1 14.16 -5.64 -6.44
C ILE A 1 14.13 -6.91 -7.26
N GLU A 2 15.13 -7.16 -8.10
CA GLU A 2 15.18 -8.37 -8.95
C GLU A 2 16.24 -9.36 -8.47
N ARG A 3 16.20 -10.59 -9.00
CA ARG A 3 17.19 -11.63 -8.74
C ARG A 3 17.97 -11.90 -10.00
N ALA A 4 19.30 -11.93 -9.88
CA ALA A 4 20.18 -12.17 -11.01
C ALA A 4 19.81 -13.43 -11.82
N PRO A 5 19.48 -14.59 -11.21
CA PRO A 5 19.08 -15.78 -11.98
C PRO A 5 17.81 -15.61 -12.84
N ALA A 6 16.88 -14.74 -12.45
CA ALA A 6 15.64 -14.50 -13.18
C ALA A 6 15.78 -13.38 -14.23
N LEU A 7 16.58 -12.36 -13.93
CA LEU A 7 16.71 -11.18 -14.78
C LEU A 7 17.83 -11.33 -15.82
N LEU A 8 19.01 -11.81 -15.44
CA LEU A 8 20.18 -11.85 -16.32
C LEU A 8 19.96 -12.61 -17.63
N PRO A 9 19.31 -13.80 -17.64
CA PRO A 9 19.06 -14.53 -18.89
C PRO A 9 18.27 -13.73 -19.92
N GLN A 10 17.41 -12.80 -19.49
CA GLN A 10 16.58 -12.00 -20.39
C GLN A 10 17.40 -11.01 -21.24
N PHE A 11 18.55 -10.55 -20.75
CA PHE A 11 19.44 -9.65 -21.51
C PHE A 11 20.20 -10.35 -22.63
N PHE A 12 20.38 -11.66 -22.54
CA PHE A 12 21.10 -12.45 -23.54
C PHE A 12 20.18 -13.03 -24.62
N GLY A 13 18.85 -12.96 -24.42
CA GLY A 13 17.87 -13.40 -25.41
C GLY A 13 17.61 -12.35 -26.49
N GLU A 14 17.27 -12.80 -27.70
CA GLU A 14 16.78 -11.90 -28.76
C GLU A 14 15.42 -11.29 -28.38
N VAL A 15 15.36 -9.97 -28.26
CA VAL A 15 14.08 -9.25 -28.08
C VAL A 15 13.45 -8.97 -29.44
N ARG A 16 12.39 -9.70 -29.77
CA ARG A 16 11.56 -9.43 -30.96
C ARG A 16 10.43 -8.47 -30.63
N PHE A 17 10.03 -7.65 -31.60
CA PHE A 17 8.85 -6.80 -31.48
C PHE A 17 7.58 -7.64 -31.38
N ASP A 18 6.77 -7.35 -30.37
CA ASP A 18 5.46 -7.96 -30.14
C ASP A 18 4.48 -6.83 -29.78
N ALA A 19 3.55 -6.54 -30.69
CA ALA A 19 2.56 -5.48 -30.51
C ALA A 19 1.64 -5.73 -29.31
N ALA A 20 1.31 -6.98 -28.99
CA ALA A 20 0.48 -7.31 -27.83
C ALA A 20 1.25 -7.07 -26.53
N ARG A 21 2.54 -7.46 -26.49
CA ARG A 21 3.42 -7.17 -25.34
C ARG A 21 3.58 -5.67 -25.11
N VAL A 22 3.89 -4.92 -26.16
CA VAL A 22 4.02 -3.45 -26.10
C VAL A 22 2.72 -2.80 -25.63
N THR A 23 1.59 -3.19 -26.20
CA THR A 23 0.27 -2.66 -25.80
C THR A 23 -0.04 -2.95 -24.32
N ARG A 24 0.27 -4.16 -23.82
CA ARG A 24 0.11 -4.48 -22.39
C ARG A 24 1.03 -3.63 -21.51
N GLY A 25 2.27 -3.40 -21.92
CA GLY A 25 3.19 -2.52 -21.20
C GLY A 25 2.67 -1.09 -21.10
N LEU A 26 2.22 -0.50 -22.22
CA LEU A 26 1.65 0.85 -22.26
C LEU A 26 0.38 0.98 -21.40
N LYS A 27 -0.51 -0.02 -21.41
CA LYS A 27 -1.71 -0.05 -20.55
C LYS A 27 -1.38 -0.08 -19.07
N GLN A 28 -0.39 -0.88 -18.66
CA GLN A 28 0.08 -0.91 -17.28
C GLN A 28 0.74 0.41 -16.88
N MET A 29 1.55 1.02 -17.76
CA MET A 29 2.11 2.35 -17.53
C MET A 29 1.01 3.40 -17.31
N LEU A 30 -0.04 3.42 -18.14
CA LEU A 30 -1.15 4.36 -18.00
C LEU A 30 -1.88 4.20 -16.67
N TRP A 31 -2.12 2.96 -16.22
CA TRP A 31 -2.66 2.71 -14.88
C TRP A 31 -1.72 3.21 -13.77
N GLY A 32 -0.41 3.01 -13.94
CA GLY A 32 0.59 3.52 -13.02
C GLY A 32 0.62 5.06 -12.94
N PHE A 33 0.55 5.74 -14.09
CA PHE A 33 0.45 7.20 -14.17
C PHE A 33 -0.81 7.73 -13.51
N PHE A 34 -1.96 7.08 -13.72
CA PHE A 34 -3.20 7.46 -13.03
C PHE A 34 -3.04 7.38 -11.51
N LYS A 35 -2.52 6.27 -10.98
CA LYS A 35 -2.28 6.11 -9.54
C LYS A 35 -1.36 7.19 -8.98
N LYS A 36 -0.24 7.45 -9.66
CA LYS A 36 0.74 8.45 -9.22
C LYS A 36 0.17 9.87 -9.29
N LEU A 37 -0.21 10.31 -10.48
CA LEU A 37 -0.49 11.72 -10.77
C LEU A 37 -1.89 12.16 -10.33
N VAL A 38 -2.88 11.26 -10.37
CA VAL A 38 -4.29 11.62 -10.11
C VAL A 38 -4.71 11.29 -8.67
N ILE A 39 -4.12 10.25 -8.08
CA ILE A 39 -4.44 9.82 -6.71
C ILE A 39 -3.36 10.25 -5.73
N ALA A 40 -2.14 9.74 -5.85
CA ALA A 40 -1.10 9.92 -4.83
C ALA A 40 -0.67 11.38 -4.67
N ASP A 41 -0.31 12.04 -5.78
CA ASP A 41 0.19 13.42 -5.76
C ASP A 41 -0.90 14.42 -5.31
N ARG A 42 -2.16 14.04 -5.48
CA ARG A 42 -3.34 14.81 -5.06
C ARG A 42 -3.63 14.74 -3.57
N VAL A 43 -3.45 13.56 -2.96
CA VAL A 43 -3.67 13.40 -1.52
C VAL A 43 -2.48 13.89 -0.70
N ALA A 44 -1.28 13.94 -1.29
CA ALA A 44 -0.04 14.28 -0.59
C ALA A 44 -0.08 15.63 0.15
N PRO A 45 -0.53 16.76 -0.43
CA PRO A 45 -0.58 18.03 0.28
C PRO A 45 -1.50 18.02 1.51
N ILE A 46 -2.61 17.26 1.46
CA ILE A 46 -3.53 17.12 2.60
C ILE A 46 -2.85 16.34 3.73
N VAL A 47 -2.15 15.26 3.38
CA VAL A 47 -1.39 14.47 4.34
C VAL A 47 -0.31 15.33 4.99
N ASP A 48 0.47 16.05 4.19
CA ASP A 48 1.59 16.88 4.67
C ASP A 48 1.11 17.99 5.62
N GLN A 49 -0.02 18.61 5.33
CA GLN A 49 -0.58 19.66 6.20
C GLN A 49 -0.88 19.15 7.62
N VAL A 50 -1.41 17.93 7.74
CA VAL A 50 -1.76 17.33 9.04
C VAL A 50 -0.53 16.76 9.73
N TYR A 51 0.32 16.03 9.02
CA TYR A 51 1.50 15.39 9.61
C TYR A 51 2.61 16.36 9.98
N ASN A 52 2.70 17.54 9.35
CA ASN A 52 3.70 18.54 9.71
C ASN A 52 3.25 19.45 10.87
N HIS A 53 1.94 19.45 11.21
CA HIS A 53 1.37 20.24 12.29
C HIS A 53 0.34 19.44 13.12
N PRO A 54 0.68 18.25 13.64
CA PRO A 54 -0.29 17.36 14.27
C PRO A 54 -0.93 17.95 15.54
N ALA A 55 -0.28 18.95 16.15
CA ALA A 55 -0.81 19.68 17.30
C ALA A 55 -2.01 20.57 16.93
N ASP A 56 -2.17 20.98 15.67
CA ASP A 56 -3.21 21.92 15.24
C ASP A 56 -4.51 21.22 14.80
N HIS A 57 -4.49 19.88 14.74
CA HIS A 57 -5.58 19.06 14.24
C HIS A 57 -6.19 18.18 15.33
N ASP A 58 -7.49 17.90 15.19
CA ASP A 58 -8.20 16.98 16.07
C ASP A 58 -7.97 15.50 15.69
N GLY A 59 -8.39 14.58 16.55
CA GLY A 59 -8.18 13.15 16.34
C GLY A 59 -8.84 12.61 15.06
N ILE A 60 -10.01 13.13 14.69
CA ILE A 60 -10.71 12.69 13.48
C ILE A 60 -9.92 13.11 12.24
N THR A 61 -9.41 14.34 12.21
CA THR A 61 -8.57 14.85 11.12
C THR A 61 -7.28 14.05 10.99
N VAL A 62 -6.65 13.69 12.11
CA VAL A 62 -5.47 12.82 12.13
C VAL A 62 -5.76 11.43 11.55
N ILE A 63 -6.88 10.79 11.92
CA ILE A 63 -7.28 9.48 11.37
C ILE A 63 -7.53 9.59 9.86
N PHE A 64 -8.23 10.64 9.44
CA PHE A 64 -8.51 10.89 8.03
C PHE A 64 -7.22 11.08 7.22
N ALA A 65 -6.29 11.90 7.69
CA ALA A 65 -4.98 12.08 7.07
C ALA A 65 -4.18 10.78 7.03
N THR A 66 -4.24 9.95 8.07
CA THR A 66 -3.58 8.63 8.10
C THR A 66 -4.17 7.69 7.03
N ALA A 67 -5.49 7.71 6.83
CA ALA A 67 -6.16 6.95 5.78
C ALA A 67 -5.77 7.44 4.37
N LEU A 68 -5.68 8.76 4.18
CA LEU A 68 -5.17 9.35 2.94
C LEU A 68 -3.70 9.01 2.70
N PHE A 69 -2.88 9.00 3.74
CA PHE A 69 -1.47 8.60 3.64
C PHE A 69 -1.35 7.14 3.20
N ALA A 70 -2.17 6.24 3.73
CA ALA A 70 -2.20 4.85 3.26
C ALA A 70 -2.55 4.78 1.75
N LEU A 71 -3.49 5.59 1.29
CA LEU A 71 -3.80 5.68 -0.13
C LEU A 71 -2.62 6.26 -0.94
N GLN A 72 -1.98 7.31 -0.42
CA GLN A 72 -0.81 7.98 -1.01
C GLN A 72 0.33 6.98 -1.21
N ILE A 73 0.82 6.36 -0.14
CA ILE A 73 1.97 5.46 -0.19
C ILE A 73 1.71 4.25 -1.10
N TYR A 74 0.48 3.73 -1.12
CA TYR A 74 0.12 2.67 -2.04
C TYR A 74 0.12 3.14 -3.49
N CYS A 75 -0.58 4.22 -3.82
CA CYS A 75 -0.72 4.68 -5.19
C CYS A 75 0.59 5.22 -5.76
N ASP A 76 1.40 5.86 -4.94
CA ASP A 76 2.72 6.35 -5.32
C ASP A 76 3.63 5.17 -5.68
N PHE A 77 3.76 4.21 -4.77
CA PHE A 77 4.72 3.12 -4.95
C PHE A 77 4.23 2.06 -5.95
N SER A 78 2.95 1.72 -5.91
CA SER A 78 2.31 0.83 -6.88
C SER A 78 2.24 1.49 -8.26
N GLY A 79 2.04 2.80 -8.33
CA GLY A 79 2.06 3.57 -9.57
C GLY A 79 3.43 3.56 -10.23
N TYR A 80 4.46 3.93 -9.47
CA TYR A 80 5.86 3.86 -9.88
C TYR A 80 6.24 2.45 -10.35
N SER A 81 5.89 1.42 -9.57
CA SER A 81 6.19 0.02 -9.92
C SER A 81 5.52 -0.39 -11.24
N ASP A 82 4.27 -0.02 -11.46
CA ASP A 82 3.56 -0.33 -12.70
C ASP A 82 4.12 0.40 -13.92
N ILE A 83 4.57 1.65 -13.76
CA ILE A 83 5.28 2.38 -14.82
C ILE A 83 6.59 1.66 -15.16
N ALA A 84 7.38 1.29 -14.15
CA ALA A 84 8.66 0.60 -14.35
C ALA A 84 8.48 -0.79 -15.00
N ILE A 85 7.54 -1.60 -14.50
CA ILE A 85 7.24 -2.93 -15.06
C ILE A 85 6.67 -2.81 -16.47
N GLY A 86 5.76 -1.85 -16.71
CA GLY A 86 5.18 -1.62 -18.02
C GLY A 86 6.23 -1.17 -19.04
N ALA A 87 7.14 -0.27 -18.66
CA ALA A 87 8.25 0.16 -19.51
C ALA A 87 9.21 -1.00 -19.82
N ALA A 88 9.59 -1.79 -18.82
CA ALA A 88 10.41 -2.99 -19.01
C ALA A 88 9.74 -3.97 -19.99
N ARG A 89 8.42 -4.19 -19.85
CA ARG A 89 7.66 -5.06 -20.76
C ARG A 89 7.63 -4.55 -22.20
N VAL A 90 7.50 -3.22 -22.42
CA VAL A 90 7.64 -2.63 -23.76
C VAL A 90 9.01 -2.97 -24.35
N LEU A 91 10.06 -2.87 -23.54
CA LEU A 91 11.44 -3.21 -23.91
C LEU A 91 11.72 -4.72 -24.00
N GLY A 92 10.74 -5.58 -23.69
CA GLY A 92 10.88 -7.03 -23.78
C GLY A 92 11.38 -7.75 -22.54
N PHE A 93 11.39 -7.07 -21.39
CA PHE A 93 11.78 -7.63 -20.10
C PHE A 93 10.58 -7.83 -19.19
N ASP A 94 10.55 -8.97 -18.50
CA ASP A 94 9.58 -9.29 -17.47
C ASP A 94 10.21 -9.05 -16.09
N LEU A 95 9.67 -8.04 -15.39
CA LEU A 95 10.03 -7.71 -14.02
C LEU A 95 9.00 -8.26 -13.02
N MET A 96 9.46 -8.46 -11.79
CA MET A 96 8.64 -8.92 -10.68
C MET A 96 7.62 -7.85 -10.25
N GLU A 97 6.41 -8.30 -9.96
CA GLU A 97 5.37 -7.45 -9.38
C GLU A 97 5.66 -7.08 -7.93
N ASN A 98 5.32 -5.85 -7.55
CA ASN A 98 5.41 -5.40 -6.17
C ASN A 98 4.09 -5.41 -5.40
N PHE A 99 2.95 -5.25 -6.08
CA PHE A 99 1.68 -4.99 -5.40
C PHE A 99 0.51 -5.77 -5.99
N ARG A 100 -0.37 -6.25 -5.11
CA ARG A 100 -1.61 -6.97 -5.47
C ARG A 100 -2.77 -6.65 -4.52
N THR A 101 -3.38 -5.47 -4.65
CA THR A 101 -4.54 -5.01 -3.83
C THR A 101 -4.37 -5.30 -2.32
N PRO A 102 -3.29 -4.82 -1.68
CA PRO A 102 -2.90 -5.22 -0.34
C PRO A 102 -3.92 -4.85 0.74
N TYR A 103 -4.67 -3.76 0.58
CA TYR A 103 -5.71 -3.36 1.56
C TYR A 103 -6.95 -4.25 1.59
N ARG A 104 -7.04 -5.27 0.72
CA ARG A 104 -8.10 -6.30 0.76
C ARG A 104 -7.65 -7.60 1.45
N SER A 105 -6.55 -7.53 2.19
CA SER A 105 -5.99 -8.65 2.94
C SER A 105 -6.76 -8.88 4.24
N ALA A 106 -7.11 -10.14 4.51
CA ALA A 106 -7.81 -10.55 5.72
C ALA A 106 -6.84 -10.94 6.85
N SER A 107 -5.53 -10.76 6.67
CA SER A 107 -4.54 -10.94 7.72
C SER A 107 -3.26 -10.15 7.40
N ILE A 108 -2.46 -9.85 8.43
CA ILE A 108 -1.14 -9.20 8.26
C ILE A 108 -0.19 -10.05 7.40
N ARG A 109 -0.28 -11.39 7.48
CA ARG A 109 0.48 -12.27 6.59
C ARG A 109 0.05 -12.13 5.13
N GLU A 110 -1.25 -12.08 4.87
CA GLU A 110 -1.78 -11.86 3.52
C GLU A 110 -1.39 -10.47 2.99
N PHE A 111 -1.40 -9.45 3.85
CA PHE A 111 -0.95 -8.10 3.52
C PHE A 111 0.49 -8.09 3.01
N TRP A 112 1.44 -8.67 3.75
CA TRP A 112 2.85 -8.75 3.33
C TRP A 112 3.12 -9.68 2.15
N SER A 113 2.17 -10.54 1.77
CA SER A 113 2.24 -11.30 0.52
C SER A 113 1.76 -10.52 -0.71
N ARG A 114 1.19 -9.33 -0.49
CA ARG A 114 0.58 -8.45 -1.51
C ARG A 114 1.18 -7.05 -1.54
N TRP A 115 1.94 -6.67 -0.51
CA TRP A 115 2.61 -5.38 -0.36
C TRP A 115 4.11 -5.55 -0.59
N HIS A 116 4.69 -4.70 -1.45
CA HIS A 116 6.11 -4.67 -1.77
C HIS A 116 6.76 -6.06 -1.91
N ILE A 117 6.10 -6.93 -2.70
CA ILE A 117 6.39 -8.37 -2.82
C ILE A 117 7.88 -8.62 -3.13
N SER A 118 8.47 -7.81 -4.02
CA SER A 118 9.88 -7.99 -4.39
C SER A 118 10.84 -7.72 -3.23
N LEU A 119 10.52 -6.83 -2.29
CA LEU A 119 11.31 -6.62 -1.07
C LEU A 119 11.03 -7.70 -0.03
N SER A 120 9.76 -8.02 0.23
CA SER A 120 9.39 -9.02 1.24
C SER A 120 9.97 -10.40 0.92
N THR A 121 9.99 -10.77 -0.37
CA THR A 121 10.65 -12.01 -0.82
C THR A 121 12.17 -11.91 -0.76
N TRP A 122 12.77 -10.73 -0.93
CA TRP A 122 14.21 -10.55 -0.75
C TRP A 122 14.61 -10.77 0.70
N PHE A 123 13.92 -10.14 1.65
CA PHE A 123 14.13 -10.40 3.08
C PHE A 123 13.89 -11.86 3.46
N ARG A 124 12.89 -12.51 2.85
CA ARG A 124 12.66 -13.93 3.05
C ARG A 124 13.89 -14.75 2.65
N ASP A 125 14.39 -14.53 1.45
CA ASP A 125 15.41 -15.39 0.83
C ASP A 125 16.82 -15.11 1.37
N TYR A 126 17.14 -13.84 1.68
CA TYR A 126 18.47 -13.41 2.06
C TYR A 126 18.66 -13.13 3.56
N LEU A 127 17.58 -13.09 4.35
CA LEU A 127 17.68 -12.86 5.80
C LEU A 127 16.94 -13.93 6.60
N TYR A 128 15.63 -14.10 6.36
CA TYR A 128 14.80 -15.01 7.15
C TYR A 128 15.19 -16.49 7.00
N ILE A 129 15.38 -16.99 5.77
CA ILE A 129 15.79 -18.38 5.51
C ILE A 129 17.19 -18.66 6.07
N PRO A 130 18.22 -17.81 5.84
CA PRO A 130 19.53 -17.96 6.46
C PRO A 130 19.53 -18.00 7.99
N LEU A 131 18.60 -17.30 8.65
CA LEU A 131 18.42 -17.37 10.12
C LEU A 131 17.80 -18.70 10.61
N GLY A 132 17.51 -19.65 9.71
CA GLY A 132 16.87 -20.94 9.99
C GLY A 132 15.36 -20.97 9.67
N GLY A 133 14.80 -19.85 9.24
CA GLY A 133 13.39 -19.73 8.85
C GLY A 133 12.44 -20.27 9.91
N ASN A 134 11.53 -21.16 9.50
CA ASN A 134 10.60 -21.88 10.37
C ASN A 134 11.07 -23.29 10.77
N ARG A 135 12.31 -23.68 10.44
CA ARG A 135 12.88 -25.01 10.74
C ARG A 135 13.63 -25.06 12.09
N VAL A 136 13.39 -24.08 12.94
CA VAL A 136 14.00 -23.91 14.27
C VAL A 136 12.95 -24.08 15.36
N LEU A 137 13.39 -24.07 16.63
CA LEU A 137 12.47 -24.06 17.79
C LEU A 137 11.48 -22.89 17.68
N LYS A 138 10.26 -23.09 18.18
CA LYS A 138 9.14 -22.15 18.03
C LYS A 138 9.45 -20.71 18.48
N TRP A 139 10.14 -20.54 19.61
CA TRP A 139 10.54 -19.22 20.10
C TRP A 139 11.57 -18.55 19.16
N ARG A 140 12.49 -19.34 18.58
CA ARG A 140 13.51 -18.85 17.64
C ARG A 140 12.88 -18.47 16.32
N TRP A 141 11.86 -19.21 15.87
CA TRP A 141 11.09 -18.86 14.68
C TRP A 141 10.42 -17.48 14.86
N TYR A 142 9.79 -17.24 16.01
CA TYR A 142 9.17 -15.95 16.31
C TYR A 142 10.20 -14.82 16.40
N PHE A 143 11.33 -15.07 17.05
CA PHE A 143 12.44 -14.14 17.10
C PHE A 143 12.96 -13.78 15.69
N ASN A 144 13.19 -14.78 14.83
CA ASN A 144 13.64 -14.57 13.46
C ASN A 144 12.66 -13.71 12.66
N LEU A 145 11.35 -13.96 12.77
CA LEU A 145 10.33 -13.12 12.14
C LEU A 145 10.39 -11.68 12.64
N PHE A 146 10.46 -11.48 13.96
CA PHE A 146 10.52 -10.15 14.56
C PHE A 146 11.77 -9.38 14.13
N VAL A 147 12.94 -10.04 14.13
CA VAL A 147 14.21 -9.45 13.69
C VAL A 147 14.18 -9.05 12.22
N VAL A 148 13.60 -9.88 11.34
CA VAL A 148 13.46 -9.54 9.91
C VAL A 148 12.64 -8.26 9.74
N PHE A 149 11.57 -8.08 10.52
CA PHE A 149 10.76 -6.86 10.45
C PHE A 149 11.45 -5.63 11.05
N LEU A 150 12.22 -5.78 12.14
CA LEU A 150 13.05 -4.70 12.67
C LEU A 150 14.09 -4.23 11.64
N ILE A 151 14.79 -5.17 11.02
CA ILE A 151 15.78 -4.86 9.97
C ILE A 151 15.09 -4.27 8.74
N SER A 152 13.89 -4.73 8.39
CA SER A 152 13.08 -4.10 7.34
C SER A 152 12.71 -2.65 7.68
N GLY A 153 12.42 -2.34 8.94
CA GLY A 153 12.21 -0.96 9.40
C GLY A 153 13.48 -0.12 9.23
N LEU A 154 14.63 -0.63 9.69
CA LEU A 154 15.93 0.04 9.52
C LEU A 154 16.32 0.27 8.04
N TRP A 155 15.88 -0.60 7.13
CA TRP A 155 16.10 -0.43 5.70
C TRP A 155 15.36 0.78 5.12
N HIS A 156 14.26 1.21 5.73
CA HIS A 156 13.48 2.36 5.26
C HIS A 156 14.07 3.71 5.64
N GLY A 157 14.84 3.81 6.72
CA GLY A 157 15.49 5.05 7.12
C GLY A 157 16.09 4.99 8.53
N ALA A 158 16.84 6.03 8.89
CA ALA A 158 17.52 6.13 10.19
C ALA A 158 16.61 6.61 11.34
N ASN A 159 15.39 7.05 11.03
CA ASN A 159 14.44 7.52 12.03
C ASN A 159 13.91 6.35 12.88
N TRP A 160 13.78 6.58 14.20
CA TRP A 160 13.23 5.60 15.14
C TRP A 160 11.77 5.23 14.83
N THR A 161 11.04 6.11 14.17
CA THR A 161 9.67 5.86 13.70
C THR A 161 9.60 4.60 12.82
N PHE A 162 10.59 4.35 11.95
CA PHE A 162 10.67 3.14 11.14
C PHE A 162 10.98 1.88 11.95
N VAL A 163 11.80 2.00 12.99
CA VAL A 163 12.09 0.88 13.90
C VAL A 163 10.83 0.48 14.65
N LEU A 164 10.06 1.46 15.15
CA LEU A 164 8.77 1.21 15.80
C LEU A 164 7.76 0.59 14.84
N TRP A 165 7.69 1.08 13.60
CA TRP A 165 6.87 0.49 12.55
C TRP A 165 7.23 -0.97 12.26
N GLY A 166 8.53 -1.28 12.14
CA GLY A 166 9.03 -2.63 11.94
C GLY A 166 8.70 -3.54 13.14
N ALA A 167 9.00 -3.06 14.35
CA ALA A 167 8.67 -3.76 15.59
C ALA A 167 7.17 -4.11 15.67
N LEU A 168 6.31 -3.15 15.32
CA LEU A 168 4.86 -3.33 15.35
C LEU A 168 4.37 -4.41 14.37
N HIS A 169 4.86 -4.40 13.12
CA HIS A 169 4.52 -5.45 12.16
C HIS A 169 5.07 -6.83 12.56
N GLY A 170 6.29 -6.87 13.11
CA GLY A 170 6.86 -8.08 13.68
C GLY A 170 5.98 -8.63 14.83
N ALA A 171 5.55 -7.76 15.74
CA ALA A 171 4.67 -8.10 16.84
C ALA A 171 3.32 -8.63 16.33
N TYR A 172 2.69 -7.97 15.35
CA TYR A 172 1.43 -8.44 14.76
C TYR A 172 1.52 -9.86 14.22
N LEU A 173 2.61 -10.20 13.51
CA LEU A 173 2.79 -11.56 12.98
C LEU A 173 3.05 -12.58 14.08
N VAL A 174 3.90 -12.26 15.06
CA VAL A 174 4.19 -13.15 16.17
C VAL A 174 2.93 -13.41 17.00
N LEU A 175 2.18 -12.36 17.34
CA LEU A 175 0.91 -12.48 18.06
C LEU A 175 -0.11 -13.29 17.26
N ALA A 176 -0.24 -13.05 15.96
CA ALA A 176 -1.13 -13.84 15.11
C ALA A 176 -0.77 -15.34 15.13
N LEU A 177 0.52 -15.69 15.16
CA LEU A 177 0.99 -17.08 15.26
C LEU A 177 0.77 -17.69 16.65
N VAL A 178 1.07 -16.93 17.71
CA VAL A 178 0.87 -17.36 19.11
C VAL A 178 -0.59 -17.64 19.40
N PHE A 179 -1.49 -16.74 19.00
CA PHE A 179 -2.92 -16.85 19.28
C PHE A 179 -3.71 -17.63 18.22
N ALA A 180 -3.07 -18.15 17.17
CA ALA A 180 -3.75 -18.93 16.12
C ALA A 180 -4.59 -20.12 16.65
N PRO A 181 -4.17 -20.90 17.68
CA PRO A 181 -5.01 -21.96 18.23
C PRO A 181 -6.28 -21.43 18.92
N PHE A 182 -6.16 -20.33 19.66
CA PHE A 182 -7.27 -19.67 20.34
C PHE A 182 -8.29 -19.14 19.34
N TRP A 183 -7.84 -18.40 18.32
CA TRP A 183 -8.72 -17.86 17.28
C TRP A 183 -9.45 -18.96 16.52
N ARG A 184 -8.76 -20.04 16.12
CA ARG A 184 -9.39 -21.21 15.47
C ARG A 184 -10.44 -21.89 16.35
N GLN A 185 -10.31 -21.84 17.68
CA GLN A 185 -11.33 -22.35 18.59
C GLN A 185 -12.52 -21.38 18.70
N ALA A 186 -12.25 -20.08 18.81
CA ALA A 186 -13.28 -19.04 18.85
C ALA A 186 -14.12 -19.03 17.56
N GLU A 187 -13.49 -19.09 16.39
CA GLU A 187 -14.15 -19.16 15.08
C GLU A 187 -15.12 -20.36 14.98
N ARG A 188 -14.70 -21.52 15.46
CA ARG A 188 -15.55 -22.73 15.50
C ARG A 188 -16.73 -22.56 16.45
N LYS A 189 -16.51 -22.01 17.65
CA LYS A 189 -17.57 -21.78 18.65
C LYS A 189 -18.60 -20.74 18.20
N LEU A 190 -18.13 -19.65 17.59
CA LEU A 190 -18.97 -18.57 17.06
C LEU A 190 -19.66 -18.96 15.74
N GLY A 191 -19.28 -20.08 15.13
CA GLY A 191 -19.88 -20.57 13.89
C GLY A 191 -19.63 -19.64 12.70
N VAL A 192 -18.52 -18.89 12.68
CA VAL A 192 -18.23 -17.90 11.62
C VAL A 192 -18.12 -18.53 10.23
N HIS A 193 -17.87 -19.83 10.15
CA HIS A 193 -17.93 -20.62 8.91
C HIS A 193 -19.30 -20.54 8.20
N ARG A 194 -20.38 -20.20 8.91
CA ARG A 194 -21.72 -19.98 8.34
C ARG A 194 -21.86 -18.62 7.63
N ILE A 195 -20.97 -17.67 7.90
CA ILE A 195 -20.99 -16.31 7.34
C ILE A 195 -19.62 -15.92 6.75
N PRO A 196 -19.06 -16.71 5.81
CA PRO A 196 -17.67 -16.57 5.37
C PRO A 196 -17.36 -15.21 4.72
N ARG A 197 -18.33 -14.59 4.04
CA ARG A 197 -18.16 -13.27 3.43
C ARG A 197 -18.06 -12.16 4.47
N THR A 198 -18.98 -12.15 5.44
CA THR A 198 -18.98 -11.18 6.55
C THR A 198 -17.74 -11.35 7.42
N TRP A 199 -17.36 -12.59 7.74
CA TRP A 199 -16.14 -12.86 8.50
C TRP A 199 -14.88 -12.37 7.77
N ARG A 200 -14.78 -12.63 6.46
CA ARG A 200 -13.68 -12.10 5.65
C ARG A 200 -13.67 -10.57 5.65
N PHE A 201 -14.83 -9.92 5.51
CA PHE A 201 -14.93 -8.46 5.55
C PHE A 201 -14.45 -7.89 6.90
N LEU A 202 -14.87 -8.48 8.02
CA LEU A 202 -14.41 -8.08 9.35
C LEU A 202 -12.89 -8.24 9.51
N ASN A 203 -12.33 -9.36 9.03
CA ASN A 203 -10.89 -9.58 9.05
C ASN A 203 -10.11 -8.58 8.17
N VAL A 204 -10.68 -8.18 7.02
CA VAL A 204 -10.12 -7.10 6.20
C VAL A 204 -10.16 -5.77 6.93
N LEU A 205 -11.26 -5.45 7.61
CA LEU A 205 -11.39 -4.24 8.42
C LEU A 205 -10.35 -4.21 9.55
N VAL A 206 -10.25 -5.29 10.33
CA VAL A 206 -9.27 -5.39 11.43
C VAL A 206 -7.84 -5.28 10.90
N THR A 207 -7.51 -6.01 9.82
CA THR A 207 -6.18 -5.92 9.20
C THR A 207 -5.89 -4.51 8.69
N GLY A 208 -6.88 -3.87 8.06
CA GLY A 208 -6.81 -2.49 7.59
C GLY A 208 -6.51 -1.53 8.73
N LEU A 209 -7.22 -1.61 9.86
CA LEU A 209 -6.99 -0.75 11.03
C LEU A 209 -5.59 -0.93 11.62
N LEU A 210 -5.10 -2.18 11.76
CA LEU A 210 -3.74 -2.44 12.21
C LEU A 210 -2.69 -1.84 11.26
N VAL A 211 -2.90 -1.99 9.95
CA VAL A 211 -2.01 -1.42 8.94
C VAL A 211 -2.06 0.11 8.91
N LEU A 212 -3.25 0.72 9.04
CA LEU A 212 -3.41 2.17 9.15
C LEU A 212 -2.66 2.72 10.37
N PHE A 213 -2.81 2.06 11.51
CA PHE A 213 -2.07 2.43 12.72
C PHE A 213 -0.56 2.34 12.52
N SER A 214 -0.06 1.28 11.88
CA SER A 214 1.34 1.20 11.48
C SER A 214 1.74 2.37 10.57
N TRP A 215 0.92 2.72 9.58
CA TRP A 215 1.24 3.82 8.66
C TRP A 215 1.37 5.18 9.33
N MET A 216 0.64 5.42 10.41
CA MET A 216 0.88 6.60 11.26
C MET A 216 2.31 6.64 11.80
N LEU A 217 2.82 5.52 12.31
CA LEU A 217 4.21 5.42 12.76
C LEU A 217 5.19 5.61 11.61
N PHE A 218 4.87 5.10 10.41
CA PHE A 218 5.76 5.22 9.25
C PHE A 218 5.88 6.66 8.74
N ARG A 219 4.79 7.45 8.78
CA ARG A 219 4.75 8.82 8.23
C ARG A 219 5.13 9.90 9.24
N ALA A 220 4.98 9.67 10.53
CA ALA A 220 5.32 10.67 11.55
C ALA A 220 6.77 11.17 11.39
N ASN A 221 6.99 12.47 11.59
CA ASN A 221 8.32 13.05 11.40
C ASN A 221 9.28 12.64 12.52
N ASP A 222 8.76 12.42 13.73
CA ASP A 222 9.52 11.90 14.87
C ASP A 222 8.62 11.20 15.91
N ILE A 223 9.23 10.73 17.00
CA ILE A 223 8.52 10.07 18.11
C ILE A 223 7.59 11.03 18.87
N GLY A 224 7.96 12.31 18.97
CA GLY A 224 7.15 13.34 19.61
C GLY A 224 5.82 13.51 18.88
N ASP A 225 5.86 13.61 17.56
CA ASP A 225 4.68 13.68 16.70
C ASP A 225 3.77 12.46 16.90
N ILE A 226 4.32 11.24 17.01
CA ILE A 226 3.53 10.04 17.33
C ILE A 226 2.76 10.22 18.65
N GLY A 227 3.42 10.74 19.68
CA GLY A 227 2.80 11.00 20.98
C GLY A 227 1.66 12.02 20.89
N VAL A 228 1.87 13.11 20.16
CA VAL A 228 0.85 14.15 19.91
C VAL A 228 -0.34 13.56 19.15
N MET A 229 -0.08 12.84 18.05
CA MET A 229 -1.13 12.22 17.23
C MET A 229 -1.96 11.21 18.03
N LEU A 230 -1.31 10.37 18.85
CA LEU A 230 -1.99 9.43 19.74
C LEU A 230 -2.86 10.16 20.76
N ALA A 231 -2.37 11.24 21.36
CA ALA A 231 -3.14 12.05 22.29
C ALA A 231 -4.38 12.66 21.60
N ARG A 232 -4.23 13.17 20.37
CA ARG A 232 -5.36 13.69 19.57
C ARG A 232 -6.40 12.61 19.25
N ILE A 233 -5.97 11.41 18.86
CA ILE A 233 -6.87 10.28 18.56
C ILE A 233 -7.62 9.80 19.81
N LEU A 234 -6.96 9.80 20.97
CA LEU A 234 -7.54 9.37 22.24
C LEU A 234 -8.36 10.46 22.94
N ASP A 235 -8.22 11.72 22.53
CA ASP A 235 -9.09 12.79 22.98
C ASP A 235 -10.49 12.60 22.39
N LEU A 236 -11.38 12.00 23.18
CA LEU A 236 -12.76 11.66 22.82
C LEU A 236 -13.68 12.89 22.73
N ARG A 237 -13.12 14.10 22.67
CA ARG A 237 -13.84 15.34 22.37
C ARG A 237 -13.76 15.58 20.87
N PRO A 238 -14.67 15.01 20.06
CA PRO A 238 -14.69 15.31 18.63
C PRO A 238 -14.90 16.81 18.46
N ASP A 239 -14.05 17.46 17.67
CA ASP A 239 -14.30 18.80 17.18
C ASP A 239 -14.80 18.65 15.74
N PRO A 240 -16.13 18.71 15.52
CA PRO A 240 -16.69 18.56 14.17
C PRO A 240 -16.19 19.65 13.20
N SER A 241 -15.63 20.75 13.73
CA SER A 241 -15.09 21.83 12.92
C SER A 241 -13.69 21.55 12.38
N GLY A 242 -12.93 20.58 12.93
CA GLY A 242 -11.56 20.27 12.50
C GLY A 242 -11.47 19.84 11.02
N LEU A 243 -12.23 18.79 10.65
CA LEU A 243 -12.32 18.38 9.25
C LEU A 243 -12.92 19.46 8.36
N HIS A 244 -13.88 20.22 8.86
CA HIS A 244 -14.50 21.30 8.10
C HIS A 244 -13.50 22.44 7.81
N ALA A 245 -12.69 22.81 8.80
CA ALA A 245 -11.63 23.80 8.67
C ALA A 245 -10.58 23.34 7.67
N LEU A 246 -10.14 22.07 7.74
CA LEU A 246 -9.23 21.48 6.76
C LEU A 246 -9.81 21.56 5.32
N PHE A 247 -11.10 21.24 5.16
CA PHE A 247 -11.77 21.32 3.85
C PHE A 247 -11.84 22.75 3.30
N ILE A 248 -12.06 23.75 4.16
CA ILE A 248 -12.07 25.15 3.76
C ILE A 248 -10.65 25.60 3.38
N GLU A 249 -9.66 25.30 4.21
CA GLU A 249 -8.27 25.70 4.01
C GLU A 249 -7.69 25.16 2.70
N LEU A 250 -8.01 23.91 2.35
CA LEU A 250 -7.54 23.25 1.13
C LEU A 250 -8.43 23.49 -0.11
N ARG A 251 -9.40 24.40 -0.01
CA ARG A 251 -10.49 24.61 -0.97
C ARG A 251 -11.39 23.39 -1.11
N SER A 252 -12.63 23.53 -0.65
CA SER A 252 -13.56 22.41 -0.47
C SER A 252 -13.88 21.65 -1.75
N ASP A 253 -13.86 22.31 -2.91
CA ASP A 253 -14.03 21.71 -4.23
C ASP A 253 -12.90 20.72 -4.57
N VAL A 254 -11.65 21.10 -4.29
CA VAL A 254 -10.48 20.22 -4.46
C VAL A 254 -10.57 19.01 -3.55
N MET A 255 -11.01 19.20 -2.30
CA MET A 255 -11.19 18.11 -1.33
C MET A 255 -12.29 17.14 -1.74
N ILE A 256 -13.45 17.63 -2.20
CA ILE A 256 -14.55 16.79 -2.67
C ILE A 256 -14.12 15.96 -3.88
N VAL A 257 -13.44 16.57 -4.86
CA VAL A 257 -12.93 15.86 -6.03
C VAL A 257 -11.91 14.80 -5.61
N THR A 258 -10.99 15.14 -4.70
CA THR A 258 -9.98 14.21 -4.19
C THR A 258 -10.61 13.02 -3.45
N CYS A 259 -11.59 13.26 -2.59
CA CYS A 259 -12.34 12.20 -1.90
C CYS A 259 -13.12 11.32 -2.87
N GLY A 260 -13.75 11.93 -3.89
CA GLY A 260 -14.46 11.21 -4.95
C GLY A 260 -13.53 10.30 -5.76
N LEU A 261 -12.35 10.79 -6.14
CA LEU A 261 -11.33 10.03 -6.84
C LEU A 261 -10.74 8.91 -5.98
N ALA A 262 -10.49 9.17 -4.70
CA ALA A 262 -10.03 8.17 -3.74
C ALA A 262 -11.04 7.03 -3.58
N LEU A 263 -12.33 7.35 -3.45
CA LEU A 263 -13.40 6.37 -3.36
C LEU A 263 -13.52 5.57 -4.68
N PHE A 264 -13.53 6.26 -5.81
CA PHE A 264 -13.55 5.62 -7.13
C PHE A 264 -12.38 4.65 -7.28
N PHE A 265 -11.17 5.08 -6.92
CA PHE A 265 -9.98 4.24 -6.96
C PHE A 265 -10.14 3.00 -6.09
N PHE A 266 -10.56 3.15 -4.83
CA PHE A 266 -10.72 2.00 -3.92
C PHE A 266 -11.73 0.96 -4.44
N LEU A 267 -12.79 1.41 -5.10
CA LEU A 267 -13.79 0.53 -5.72
C LEU A 267 -13.28 -0.12 -7.01
N ALA A 268 -12.55 0.62 -7.85
CA ALA A 268 -12.08 0.17 -9.15
C ALA A 268 -10.81 -0.68 -9.09
N ASP A 269 -9.88 -0.40 -8.16
CA ASP A 269 -8.53 -0.99 -8.06
C ASP A 269 -8.50 -2.52 -8.23
N PRO A 270 -9.34 -3.34 -7.57
CA PRO A 270 -9.25 -4.80 -7.70
C PRO A 270 -9.49 -5.33 -9.10
N TRP A 271 -10.35 -4.65 -9.86
CA TRP A 271 -10.61 -5.00 -11.25
C TRP A 271 -9.62 -4.29 -12.17
N ALA A 272 -9.41 -2.99 -11.97
CA ALA A 272 -8.55 -2.15 -12.81
C ALA A 272 -7.09 -2.60 -12.80
N ASP A 273 -6.53 -2.95 -11.64
CA ASP A 273 -5.15 -3.43 -11.49
C ASP A 273 -4.93 -4.74 -12.26
N ARG A 274 -5.85 -5.69 -12.08
CA ARG A 274 -5.83 -6.96 -12.82
C ARG A 274 -6.05 -6.76 -14.32
N PHE A 275 -6.90 -5.81 -14.71
CA PHE A 275 -7.14 -5.51 -16.11
C PHE A 275 -5.92 -4.86 -16.78
N ALA A 276 -5.28 -3.90 -16.11
CA ALA A 276 -4.06 -3.25 -16.58
C ALA A 276 -2.89 -4.25 -16.72
N LYS A 277 -2.80 -5.23 -15.83
CA LYS A 277 -1.81 -6.33 -15.88
C LYS A 277 -2.15 -7.45 -16.85
N GLY A 278 -3.33 -7.41 -17.48
CA GLY A 278 -3.79 -8.43 -18.44
C GLY A 278 -4.29 -9.73 -17.81
N GLU A 279 -4.55 -9.73 -16.50
CA GLU A 279 -5.09 -10.88 -15.76
C GLU A 279 -6.63 -10.95 -15.78
N ALA A 280 -7.30 -9.81 -16.02
CA ALA A 280 -8.75 -9.73 -16.15
C ALA A 280 -9.15 -9.60 -17.63
N ARG A 281 -10.28 -10.23 -18.01
CA ARG A 281 -10.80 -10.13 -19.37
C ARG A 281 -11.52 -8.81 -19.58
N SER A 282 -11.36 -8.27 -20.79
CA SER A 282 -12.12 -7.13 -21.28
C SER A 282 -13.60 -7.49 -21.43
N PRO A 283 -14.54 -6.64 -20.97
CA PRO A 283 -15.97 -6.83 -21.23
C PRO A 283 -16.34 -6.56 -22.71
N GLY A 284 -15.39 -6.05 -23.52
CA GLY A 284 -15.54 -5.81 -24.96
C GLY A 284 -14.55 -4.75 -25.45
N ARG A 285 -14.18 -4.77 -26.73
CA ARG A 285 -13.17 -3.85 -27.29
C ARG A 285 -13.51 -2.37 -27.08
N TRP A 286 -14.77 -2.00 -27.25
CA TRP A 286 -15.23 -0.62 -27.04
C TRP A 286 -15.20 -0.20 -25.57
N ALA A 287 -15.56 -1.09 -24.66
CA ALA A 287 -15.49 -0.82 -23.23
C ALA A 287 -14.03 -0.67 -22.76
N GLU A 288 -13.12 -1.45 -23.34
CA GLU A 288 -11.68 -1.32 -23.11
C GLU A 288 -11.11 -0.01 -23.64
N TYR A 289 -11.46 0.39 -24.87
CA TYR A 289 -11.04 1.70 -25.39
C TYR A 289 -11.63 2.86 -24.60
N GLY A 290 -12.91 2.76 -24.20
CA GLY A 290 -13.54 3.74 -23.34
C GLY A 290 -12.85 3.84 -21.97
N TRP A 291 -12.50 2.70 -21.36
CA TRP A 291 -11.77 2.65 -20.09
C TRP A 291 -10.41 3.33 -20.17
N TYR A 292 -9.56 2.94 -21.14
CA TYR A 292 -8.24 3.54 -21.27
C TYR A 292 -8.29 5.00 -21.77
N GLY A 293 -9.27 5.35 -22.60
CA GLY A 293 -9.54 6.73 -23.00
C GLY A 293 -9.92 7.61 -21.80
N LEU A 294 -10.80 7.11 -20.92
CA LEU A 294 -11.18 7.77 -19.68
C LEU A 294 -9.98 7.90 -18.73
N LEU A 295 -9.18 6.84 -18.57
CA LEU A 295 -7.97 6.90 -17.74
C LEU A 295 -6.96 7.92 -18.27
N LEU A 296 -6.77 7.98 -19.59
CA LEU A 296 -5.90 8.97 -20.21
C LEU A 296 -6.42 10.39 -20.01
N ALA A 297 -7.70 10.63 -20.29
CA ALA A 297 -8.32 11.93 -20.07
C ALA A 297 -8.25 12.34 -18.58
N ALA A 298 -8.53 11.41 -17.67
CA ALA A 298 -8.44 11.68 -16.23
C ALA A 298 -7.00 11.99 -15.82
N THR A 299 -6.02 11.26 -16.36
CA THR A 299 -4.60 11.55 -16.10
C THR A 299 -4.23 12.93 -16.62
N LEU A 300 -4.67 13.33 -17.81
CA LEU A 300 -4.38 14.63 -18.43
C LEU A 300 -5.05 15.82 -17.76
N LEU A 301 -6.32 15.67 -17.38
CA LEU A 301 -7.14 16.75 -16.82
C LEU A 301 -7.00 16.87 -15.31
N PHE A 302 -6.79 15.74 -14.64
CA PHE A 302 -6.75 15.64 -13.19
C PHE A 302 -5.36 15.24 -12.65
N GLY A 303 -4.34 15.11 -13.48
CA GLY A 303 -2.98 14.91 -13.03
C GLY A 303 -2.44 16.14 -12.30
N GLN A 304 -1.73 15.92 -11.19
CA GLN A 304 -0.93 16.94 -10.54
C GLN A 304 0.49 16.91 -11.11
N TYR A 305 0.85 17.93 -11.89
CA TYR A 305 2.12 17.99 -12.63
C TYR A 305 3.21 18.87 -11.98
N GLY A 306 2.93 19.39 -10.78
CA GLY A 306 3.92 20.09 -9.97
C GLY A 306 5.04 19.15 -9.48
N ARG A 307 6.12 19.70 -8.92
CA ARG A 307 7.17 18.88 -8.29
C ARG A 307 6.66 18.28 -6.98
N THR A 308 6.00 17.13 -7.06
CA THR A 308 5.80 16.22 -5.93
C THR A 308 6.90 15.16 -5.98
N GLU A 309 7.79 15.16 -4.98
CA GLU A 309 8.84 14.15 -4.88
C GLU A 309 8.24 12.76 -4.64
N PHE A 310 8.93 11.72 -5.10
CA PHE A 310 8.55 10.34 -4.81
C PHE A 310 8.69 10.09 -3.29
N ILE A 311 7.68 9.50 -2.67
CA ILE A 311 7.56 9.44 -1.20
C ILE A 311 8.76 8.74 -0.55
N TYR A 312 9.36 7.78 -1.26
CA TYR A 312 10.52 7.04 -0.74
C TYR A 312 11.78 7.91 -0.60
N PHE A 313 11.89 9.02 -1.34
CA PHE A 313 13.03 9.94 -1.24
C PHE A 313 12.87 10.97 -0.11
N GLN A 314 11.73 10.97 0.58
CA GLN A 314 11.46 11.88 1.71
C GLN A 314 11.86 11.30 3.07
N PHE A 315 12.41 10.07 3.10
CA PHE A 315 12.71 9.31 4.31
C PHE A 315 14.19 9.07 4.55
#